data_AF-A0A9P5NK92-F1
#
_entry.id   AF-A0A9P5NK92-F1
#
_cell.length_a   1.000
_cell.length_b   1.000
_cell.length_c   1.000
_cell.angle_alpha   90.00
_cell.angle_beta   90.00
_cell.angle_gamma   90.00
#
_symmetry.space_group_name_H-M   'P 1'
#
loop_
_entity.id
_entity.type
_entity.pdbx_description
1 polymer ?
#
loop_
_entity_poly.entity_id
_entity_poly.type
_entity_poly.pdbx_seq_one_letter_code
_entity_poly.pdbx_strand_id
1 'polypeptide(L)' 'MNHVCYFRHALNLDERRVKFLPEYAHGGSGKPPPKGSNVKVQVPEVWFAGTHSDIGGGNVQNAGMDHSRPPLRWMVLEAA' A
#
# COMPACT_ATOMS: atom_id res chain seq x y z
N MET A 1 -14.09 -3.32 -4.23
CA MET A 1 -13.52 -2.15 -4.95
C MET A 1 -14.48 -1.53 -5.97
N ASN A 2 -15.80 -1.54 -5.74
CA ASN A 2 -16.77 -1.01 -6.73
C ASN A 2 -17.22 0.42 -6.43
N HIS A 3 -16.98 0.91 -5.20
CA HIS A 3 -17.39 2.24 -4.73
C HIS A 3 -16.21 3.08 -4.26
N VAL A 4 -14.97 2.62 -4.49
CA VAL A 4 -13.74 3.31 -4.09
C VAL A 4 -13.13 3.92 -5.34
N CYS A 5 -12.91 5.23 -5.33
CA CYS A 5 -12.32 5.93 -6.48
C CYS A 5 -10.78 5.82 -6.48
N TYR A 6 -10.18 5.97 -5.29
CA TYR A 6 -8.74 5.96 -5.08
C TYR A 6 -8.38 5.04 -3.93
N PHE A 7 -7.42 4.15 -4.17
CA PHE A 7 -6.85 3.27 -3.17
C PHE A 7 -5.34 3.19 -3.37
N ARG A 8 -4.56 3.13 -2.30
CA ARG A 8 -3.10 3.00 -2.34
C ARG A 8 -2.70 1.99 -1.28
N HIS A 9 -1.85 1.03 -1.64
CA HIS A 9 -1.41 0.00 -0.71
C HIS A 9 0.08 -0.25 -0.86
N ALA A 10 0.80 -0.04 0.24
CA ALA A 10 2.20 -0.41 0.35
C ALA A 10 2.30 -1.77 1.04
N LEU A 11 2.90 -2.73 0.35
CA LEU A 11 3.09 -4.11 0.79
C LEU A 11 4.53 -4.33 1.29
N ASN A 12 4.66 -5.14 2.32
CA ASN A 12 5.92 -5.45 2.99
C ASN A 12 6.55 -6.72 2.39
N LEU A 13 7.64 -6.59 1.63
CA LEU A 13 8.28 -7.73 0.97
C LEU A 13 8.88 -8.73 1.94
N ASP A 14 9.42 -8.25 3.07
CA ASP A 14 10.22 -9.07 3.99
C ASP A 14 9.46 -9.52 5.24
N GLU A 15 8.14 -9.28 5.31
CA GLU A 15 7.31 -9.79 6.40
C GLU A 15 7.07 -11.30 6.27
N ARG A 16 7.42 -12.07 7.32
CA ARG A 16 7.40 -13.55 7.31
C ARG A 16 6.54 -14.16 8.41
N ARG A 17 5.96 -13.34 9.30
CA ARG A 17 5.12 -13.85 10.39
C ARG A 17 3.79 -14.33 9.81
N VAL A 18 3.42 -15.57 10.12
CA VAL A 18 2.21 -16.24 9.61
C VAL A 18 0.93 -15.43 9.83
N LYS A 19 0.85 -14.69 10.94
CA LYS A 19 -0.34 -13.87 11.27
C LYS A 19 -0.42 -12.54 10.50
N PHE A 20 0.60 -12.21 9.70
CA PHE A 20 0.76 -10.91 9.03
C PHE A 20 0.85 -11.07 7.50
N LEU A 21 0.13 -12.05 6.95
CA LEU A 21 -0.02 -12.18 5.51
C LEU A 21 -0.71 -10.93 4.93
N PRO A 22 -0.33 -10.50 3.72
CA PRO A 22 -0.93 -9.33 3.08
C PRO A 22 -2.36 -9.62 2.62
N GLU A 23 -3.24 -8.63 2.81
CA GLU A 23 -4.60 -8.64 2.27
C GLU A 23 -4.64 -7.76 1.02
N TYR A 24 -4.84 -8.38 -0.14
CA TYR A 24 -4.84 -7.67 -1.42
C TYR A 24 -6.18 -6.99 -1.69
N ALA A 25 -6.16 -5.83 -2.33
CA ALA A 25 -7.37 -5.05 -2.64
C ALA A 25 -8.41 -5.83 -3.47
N HIS A 26 -7.94 -6.80 -4.26
CA HIS A 26 -8.74 -7.68 -5.10
C HIS A 26 -8.48 -9.17 -4.79
N GLY A 27 -8.10 -9.51 -3.56
CA GLY A 27 -7.87 -10.91 -3.15
C GLY A 27 -6.80 -11.63 -4.00
N GLY A 28 -5.83 -10.90 -4.53
CA GLY A 28 -4.75 -11.44 -5.37
C GLY A 28 -5.14 -11.67 -6.83
N SER A 29 -6.38 -11.36 -7.23
CA SER A 29 -6.75 -11.37 -8.64
C SER A 29 -6.09 -10.17 -9.35
N GLY A 30 -4.96 -10.43 -10.02
CA GLY A 30 -4.07 -9.41 -10.59
C GLY A 30 -4.65 -8.54 -11.72
N LYS A 31 -5.97 -8.54 -11.94
CA LYS A 31 -6.64 -7.62 -12.86
C LYS A 31 -7.96 -7.11 -12.27
N PRO A 32 -8.19 -5.78 -12.26
CA PRO A 32 -9.51 -5.25 -12.00
C PRO A 32 -10.50 -5.75 -13.07
N PRO A 33 -11.80 -5.88 -12.74
CA PRO A 33 -12.80 -6.37 -13.67
C PRO A 33 -12.90 -5.49 -14.94
N PRO A 34 -13.13 -6.06 -16.14
CA PRO A 34 -13.24 -5.28 -17.36
C PRO A 34 -14.58 -4.53 -17.49
N LYS A 35 -14.45 -3.21 -17.71
CA LYS A 35 -15.26 -2.21 -18.45
C LYS A 35 -16.80 -2.21 -18.32
N GLY A 36 -17.29 -1.08 -17.82
CA GLY A 36 -18.68 -0.61 -17.89
C GLY A 36 -18.89 0.78 -17.28
N SER A 37 -18.03 1.19 -16.34
CA SER A 37 -17.95 2.54 -15.80
C SER A 37 -16.74 3.27 -16.38
N ASN A 38 -16.91 4.53 -16.81
CA ASN A 38 -15.82 5.42 -17.23
C ASN A 38 -14.85 5.81 -16.08
N VAL A 39 -14.94 5.15 -14.92
CA VAL A 39 -14.11 5.42 -13.75
C VAL A 39 -13.00 4.39 -13.68
N LYS A 40 -11.80 4.79 -14.11
CA LYS A 40 -10.57 3.99 -13.94
C LYS A 40 -10.20 4.01 -12.45
N VAL A 41 -10.69 3.03 -11.69
CA VAL A 41 -10.34 2.84 -10.28
C VAL A 41 -8.82 2.67 -10.19
N GLN A 42 -8.16 3.55 -9.43
CA GLN A 42 -6.71 3.53 -9.26
C GLN A 42 -6.36 2.75 -8.00
N VAL A 43 -5.80 1.56 -8.18
CA VAL A 43 -5.54 0.58 -7.12
C VAL A 43 -4.09 0.08 -7.16
N PRO A 44 -3.07 0.96 -7.14
CA PRO A 44 -1.69 0.49 -7.07
C PRO A 44 -1.43 -0.21 -5.73
N GLU A 45 -1.01 -1.46 -5.82
CA GLU A 45 -0.41 -2.23 -4.73
C GLU A 45 1.09 -2.35 -5.03
N VAL A 46 1.92 -1.72 -4.20
CA VAL A 46 3.35 -1.56 -4.45
C VAL A 46 4.15 -2.25 -3.34
N TRP A 47 5.10 -3.09 -3.73
CA TRP A 47 5.98 -3.79 -2.81
C TRP A 47 7.18 -2.92 -2.44
N PHE A 48 7.45 -2.84 -1.15
CA PHE A 48 8.63 -2.19 -0.59
C PHE A 48 9.44 -3.18 0.22
N ALA A 49 10.77 -3.05 0.16
CA ALA A 49 11.67 -3.81 1.02
C ALA A 49 11.48 -3.41 2.49
N GLY A 50 11.41 -4.39 3.38
CA GLY A 50 11.20 -4.22 4.82
C GLY A 50 10.07 -5.08 5.41
N THR A 51 10.05 -5.15 6.74
CA THR A 51 9.02 -5.83 7.56
C THR A 51 7.82 -4.92 7.82
N HIS A 52 6.80 -5.39 8.55
CA HIS A 52 5.55 -4.64 8.83
C HIS A 52 5.78 -3.16 9.21
N SER A 53 6.61 -2.92 10.22
CA SER A 53 6.87 -1.59 10.78
C SER A 53 7.94 -0.78 10.02
N ASP A 54 8.61 -1.40 9.04
CA ASP A 54 9.49 -0.65 8.13
C ASP A 54 8.69 0.15 7.10
N ILE A 55 7.52 -0.38 6.73
CA ILE A 55 6.60 0.25 5.78
C ILE A 55 5.53 1.05 6.51
N GLY A 56 4.90 0.46 7.53
CA GLY A 56 3.85 1.11 8.33
C GLY A 56 4.38 2.12 9.36
N GLY A 57 5.68 2.11 9.63
CA GLY A 57 6.30 2.91 10.69
C GLY A 57 6.24 2.23 12.07
N GLY A 58 6.79 2.90 13.08
CA GLY A 58 6.77 2.42 14.48
C GLY A 58 8.01 1.63 14.93
N ASN A 59 8.95 1.31 14.04
CA ASN A 59 10.23 0.69 14.43
C ASN A 59 11.19 1.64 15.15
N VAL A 60 11.15 2.94 14.83
CA VAL A 60 12.02 3.98 15.40
C VAL A 60 11.16 5.18 15.78
N GLN A 61 11.46 5.79 16.92
CA GLN A 61 10.79 7.01 17.35
C GLN A 61 11.09 8.14 16.35
N ASN A 62 10.04 8.74 15.79
CA ASN A 62 10.15 9.77 14.77
C ASN A 62 9.53 11.09 15.24
N ALA A 63 10.09 11.67 16.31
CA ALA A 63 9.58 12.92 16.89
C ALA A 63 9.69 14.11 15.93
N GLY A 64 10.67 14.09 15.02
CA GLY A 64 10.87 15.09 13.99
C GLY A 64 9.96 14.95 12.77
N MET A 65 9.07 13.95 12.74
CA MET A 65 8.16 13.67 11.62
C MET A 65 8.87 13.51 10.26
N ASP A 66 10.04 12.87 10.26
CA ASP A 66 10.77 12.55 9.02
C ASP A 66 9.93 11.66 8.10
N HIS A 67 9.67 12.14 6.89
CA HIS A 67 8.95 11.41 5.83
C HIS A 67 9.85 10.91 4.71
N SER A 68 11.18 10.96 4.88
CA SER A 68 12.16 10.59 3.85
C SER A 68 12.13 9.10 3.50
N ARG A 69 11.59 8.27 4.41
CA ARG A 69 11.48 6.82 4.22
C ARG A 69 10.67 6.50 2.95
N PRO A 70 11.17 5.63 2.05
CA PRO A 70 10.55 5.42 0.74
C PRO A 70 9.04 5.15 0.74
N PRO A 71 8.47 4.32 1.65
CA PRO A 71 7.04 4.04 1.65
C PRO A 71 6.19 5.24 2.05
N LEU A 72 6.60 5.96 3.10
CA LEU A 72 5.89 7.15 3.57
C LEU A 72 5.99 8.28 2.54
N ARG A 73 7.17 8.49 1.95
CA ARG A 73 7.36 9.45 0.85
C ARG A 73 6.46 9.14 -0.35
N TRP A 74 6.37 7.86 -0.73
CA TRP A 74 5.49 7.43 -1.82
C TRP A 74 4.02 7.71 -1.48
N MET A 75 3.55 7.32 -0.29
CA MET A 75 2.17 7.58 0.13
C MET A 75 1.82 9.07 0.12
N VAL A 76 2.73 9.95 0.55
CA VAL A 76 2.53 11.41 0.51
C VAL A 76 2.37 11.91 -0.93
N LEU A 77 3.17 11.39 -1.87
CA LEU A 77 3.09 11.77 -3.28
C LEU A 77 1.82 11.24 -3.96
N GLU A 78 1.35 10.05 -3.57
CA GLU A 78 0.12 9.45 -4.11
C GLU A 78 -1.17 10.07 -3.55
N ALA A 79 -1.07 10.81 -2.44
CA ALA A 79 -2.20 11.47 -1.79
C ALA A 79 -2.47 12.90 -2.31
N ALA A 80 -1.52 13.46 -3.09
CA ALA A 80 -1.64 14.77 -3.72
C ALA A 80 -2.54 14.75 -4.95
#